data_AF-A0A830GST7-F1
#
_entry.id   AF-A0A830GST7-F1
#
_cell.length_a   1.000
_cell.length_b   1.000
_cell.length_c   1.000
_cell.angle_alpha   90.00
_cell.angle_beta   90.00
_cell.angle_gamma   90.00
#
_symmetry.space_group_name_H-M   'P 1'
#
loop_
_entity.id
_entity.type
_entity.pdbx_description
1 polymer ?
#
loop_
_entity_poly.entity_id
_entity_poly.type
_entity_poly.pdbx_seq_one_letter_code
_entity_poly.pdbx_strand_id
1 'polypeptide(L)'
;MTVLNKAVLIVEADVDGDGTAETGEFHMSGNLKITPSIRTGYLIGGRGSTVNSVASSAGGSGQAKRQGFYLDLGGGARIYEIEFDQWEGSDDQWGDTGNSGTPTQTDATGAAPMTQLEVLMEYLAIAEIDSRSPATLRCGEHHANGLYDELDVAVEGPQGTRSAEDGSWWSGNITLVSLQSLEKTIDGASQTIS
;
A
#
# COMPACT_ATOMS: atom_id res chain seq x y z
N MET A 1 21.23 -12.78 -3.26
CA MET A 1 20.07 -12.42 -2.42
C MET A 1 20.51 -11.32 -1.50
N THR A 2 19.79 -10.20 -1.51
CA THR A 2 20.09 -9.01 -0.71
C THR A 2 18.80 -8.51 -0.12
N VAL A 3 18.78 -8.32 1.20
CA VAL A 3 17.66 -7.68 1.89
C VAL A 3 17.51 -6.25 1.36
N LEU A 4 16.29 -5.87 1.03
CA LEU A 4 15.96 -4.51 0.64
C LEU A 4 15.85 -3.64 1.90
N ASN A 5 16.76 -2.66 2.03
CA ASN A 5 16.80 -1.71 3.15
C ASN A 5 15.90 -0.48 2.91
N LYS A 6 14.80 -0.67 2.16
CA LYS A 6 13.74 0.30 1.92
C LYS A 6 12.41 -0.42 1.78
N ALA A 7 11.31 0.30 1.99
CA ALA A 7 10.00 -0.13 1.54
C ALA A 7 9.64 0.62 0.25
N VAL A 8 9.18 -0.08 -0.77
CA VAL A 8 8.68 0.53 -2.01
C VAL A 8 7.22 0.18 -2.14
N LEU A 9 6.36 1.19 -2.09
CA LEU A 9 4.96 1.08 -2.43
C LEU A 9 4.78 1.47 -3.90
N ILE A 10 4.10 0.63 -4.66
CA ILE A 10 3.83 0.82 -6.09
C ILE A 10 2.33 0.92 -6.27
N VAL A 11 1.87 2.00 -6.89
CA VAL A 11 0.46 2.33 -7.06
C VAL A 11 0.21 2.73 -8.50
N GLU A 12 -0.79 2.11 -9.13
CA GLU A 12 -1.26 2.46 -10.47
C GLU A 12 -2.46 3.42 -10.35
N ALA A 13 -2.37 4.60 -10.97
CA ALA A 13 -3.45 5.60 -11.00
C ALA A 13 -3.29 6.56 -12.19
N ASP A 14 -4.40 7.08 -12.72
CA ASP A 14 -4.42 8.19 -13.70
C ASP A 14 -4.49 9.51 -12.91
N VAL A 15 -3.32 10.00 -12.48
CA VAL A 15 -3.21 11.07 -11.49
C VAL A 15 -3.42 12.45 -12.14
N ASP A 16 -2.98 12.63 -13.38
CA ASP A 16 -3.13 13.89 -14.10
C ASP A 16 -4.43 13.99 -14.93
N GLY A 17 -5.20 12.90 -15.01
CA GLY A 17 -6.50 12.84 -15.67
C GLY A 17 -6.41 12.82 -17.19
N ASP A 18 -5.28 12.40 -17.77
CA ASP A 18 -5.09 12.32 -19.22
C ASP A 18 -5.73 11.07 -19.85
N GLY A 19 -6.19 10.12 -19.03
CA GLY A 19 -6.81 8.87 -19.44
C GLY A 19 -5.84 7.69 -19.54
N THR A 20 -4.58 7.88 -19.18
CA THR A 20 -3.54 6.87 -19.04
C THR A 20 -3.25 6.67 -17.55
N ALA A 21 -2.90 5.45 -17.14
CA ALA A 21 -2.46 5.21 -15.77
C ALA A 21 -0.93 5.35 -15.68
N GLU A 22 -0.47 6.01 -14.62
CA GLU A 22 0.92 6.08 -14.21
C GLU A 22 1.24 5.05 -13.12
N THR A 23 2.45 4.51 -13.18
CA THR A 23 3.03 3.67 -12.12
C THR A 23 3.81 4.54 -11.15
N GLY A 24 3.20 4.94 -10.04
CA GLY A 24 3.89 5.67 -8.98
C GLY A 24 4.67 4.72 -8.08
N GLU A 25 5.98 4.93 -7.94
CA GLU A 25 6.80 4.25 -6.93
C GLU A 25 7.18 5.22 -5.79
N PHE A 26 7.02 4.77 -4.54
CA PHE A 26 7.31 5.54 -3.33
C PHE A 26 8.32 4.81 -2.43
N HIS A 27 9.58 5.29 -2.42
CA HIS A 27 10.75 4.58 -1.89
C HIS A 27 11.12 4.97 -0.44
N MET A 28 10.38 4.50 0.56
CA MET A 28 10.56 4.84 1.98
C MET A 28 11.88 4.24 2.54
N SER A 29 12.89 5.08 2.79
CA SER A 29 14.22 4.63 3.24
C SER A 29 14.72 5.31 4.54
N GLY A 30 14.37 6.57 4.79
CA GLY A 30 14.82 7.30 5.97
C GLY A 30 14.27 6.73 7.27
N ASN A 31 15.13 6.48 8.27
CA ASN A 31 14.76 5.95 9.59
C ASN A 31 13.72 4.81 9.54
N LEU A 32 13.81 3.99 8.50
CA LEU A 32 12.78 3.02 8.18
C LEU A 32 12.58 2.01 9.30
N LYS A 33 11.31 1.84 9.70
CA LYS A 33 10.87 0.78 10.58
C LYS A 33 9.66 0.09 9.97
N ILE A 34 9.78 -1.22 9.80
CA ILE A 34 8.71 -2.08 9.28
C ILE A 34 8.30 -3.04 10.39
N THR A 35 7.02 -3.01 10.77
CA THR A 35 6.45 -3.87 11.80
C THR A 35 5.44 -4.82 11.17
N PRO A 36 5.86 -6.02 10.73
CA PRO A 36 4.92 -7.03 10.25
C PRO A 36 4.17 -7.66 11.43
N SER A 37 2.87 -7.86 11.26
CA SER A 37 2.01 -8.55 12.23
C SER A 37 0.98 -9.43 11.53
N ILE A 38 0.44 -10.40 12.27
CA ILE A 38 -0.66 -11.25 11.79
C ILE A 38 -1.86 -10.99 12.69
N ARG A 39 -2.94 -10.47 12.13
CA ARG A 39 -4.21 -10.30 12.82
C ARG A 39 -5.06 -11.55 12.61
N THR A 40 -5.08 -12.41 13.62
CA THR A 40 -5.97 -13.59 13.66
C THR A 40 -7.25 -13.24 14.44
N GLY A 41 -8.41 -13.62 13.91
CA GLY A 41 -9.70 -13.38 14.55
C GLY A 41 -10.80 -14.21 13.91
N TYR A 42 -11.66 -14.83 14.74
CA TYR A 42 -12.81 -15.60 14.28
C TYR A 42 -13.94 -14.63 13.86
N LEU A 43 -14.38 -14.71 12.61
CA LEU A 43 -15.51 -13.93 12.07
C LEU A 43 -16.88 -14.58 12.35
N ILE A 44 -16.95 -15.67 13.13
CA ILE A 44 -18.20 -16.33 13.48
C ILE A 44 -18.23 -16.60 14.98
N GLY A 45 -18.97 -15.76 15.72
CA GLY A 45 -19.22 -15.99 17.15
C GLY A 45 -19.62 -14.75 17.93
N GLY A 46 -20.81 -14.21 17.64
CA GLY A 46 -21.65 -13.38 18.52
C GLY A 46 -20.99 -12.44 19.55
N ARG A 47 -21.19 -11.13 19.30
CA ARG A 47 -21.04 -9.96 20.20
C ARG A 47 -19.67 -9.28 20.18
N GLY A 48 -19.61 -8.24 19.33
CA GLY A 48 -18.90 -7.01 19.63
C GLY A 48 -17.42 -6.98 19.26
N SER A 49 -17.12 -6.81 17.98
CA SER A 49 -15.98 -5.97 17.55
C SER A 49 -16.12 -5.65 16.06
N THR A 50 -16.00 -4.38 15.73
CA THR A 50 -16.14 -3.75 14.42
C THR A 50 -15.16 -4.35 13.40
N VAL A 51 -15.66 -5.26 12.56
CA VAL A 51 -15.02 -5.56 11.28
C VAL A 51 -15.84 -4.80 10.24
N ASN A 52 -15.27 -3.72 9.69
CA ASN A 52 -15.73 -3.16 8.42
C ASN A 52 -15.40 -4.17 7.30
N SER A 53 -16.03 -5.34 7.32
CA SER A 53 -16.11 -6.21 6.17
C SER A 53 -17.20 -5.60 5.31
N VAL A 54 -16.80 -4.83 4.31
CA VAL A 54 -17.74 -4.25 3.35
C VAL A 54 -18.35 -5.39 2.53
N ALA A 55 -19.44 -5.96 3.05
CA ALA A 55 -20.35 -6.82 2.33
C ALA A 55 -21.17 -5.95 1.36
N SER A 56 -20.63 -5.69 0.17
CA SER A 56 -21.35 -5.01 -0.91
C SER A 56 -21.95 -6.02 -1.87
N SER A 57 -22.99 -6.74 -1.43
CA SER A 57 -23.86 -7.45 -2.36
C SER A 57 -25.29 -7.52 -1.83
N ALA A 58 -26.07 -6.47 -2.08
CA ALA A 58 -27.47 -6.55 -2.52
C ALA A 58 -28.16 -5.18 -2.49
N GLY A 59 -28.52 -4.67 -3.67
CA GLY A 59 -29.68 -3.79 -3.85
C GLY A 59 -29.45 -2.28 -3.69
N GLY A 60 -29.07 -1.61 -4.78
CA GLY A 60 -29.18 -0.16 -4.88
C GLY A 60 -28.25 0.42 -5.93
N SER A 61 -28.82 0.95 -7.00
CA SER A 61 -28.14 1.67 -8.08
C SER A 61 -27.27 2.81 -7.54
N GLY A 62 -25.97 2.59 -7.49
CA GLY A 62 -24.94 3.58 -7.17
C GLY A 62 -23.60 2.86 -7.01
N GLN A 63 -22.76 2.91 -8.05
CA GLN A 63 -21.40 2.37 -8.04
C GLN A 63 -20.60 2.97 -6.87
N ALA A 64 -20.52 2.25 -5.76
CA ALA A 64 -19.49 2.48 -4.78
C ALA A 64 -18.17 2.01 -5.40
N LYS A 65 -17.34 2.96 -5.86
CA LYS A 65 -16.04 2.69 -6.51
C LYS A 65 -15.02 1.96 -5.61
N ARG A 66 -15.32 1.75 -4.33
CA ARG A 66 -14.47 1.04 -3.37
C ARG A 66 -15.14 -0.29 -3.02
N GLN A 67 -14.87 -1.33 -3.81
CA GLN A 67 -15.34 -2.68 -3.52
C GLN A 67 -14.60 -3.22 -2.29
N GLY A 68 -15.32 -3.89 -1.39
CA GLY A 68 -14.78 -4.35 -0.12
C GLY A 68 -13.66 -5.39 -0.29
N PHE A 69 -12.65 -5.33 0.58
CA PHE A 69 -11.58 -6.32 0.64
C PHE A 69 -12.09 -7.66 1.17
N TYR A 70 -11.76 -8.76 0.50
CA TYR A 70 -12.01 -10.11 0.97
C TYR A 70 -10.87 -10.55 1.90
N LEU A 71 -11.14 -10.58 3.20
CA LEU A 71 -10.21 -11.15 4.18
C LEU A 71 -10.49 -12.65 4.32
N ASP A 72 -9.48 -13.49 4.12
CA ASP A 72 -9.59 -14.94 4.32
C ASP A 72 -9.95 -15.24 5.79
N LEU A 73 -11.09 -15.91 5.95
CA LEU A 73 -11.76 -16.29 7.17
C LEU A 73 -11.01 -17.34 8.01
N GLY A 74 -9.91 -17.93 7.51
CA GLY A 74 -9.13 -18.96 8.20
C GLY A 74 -7.68 -18.61 8.53
N GLY A 75 -7.01 -17.78 7.71
CA GLY A 75 -5.55 -17.58 7.76
C GLY A 75 -5.05 -16.35 8.53
N GLY A 76 -5.94 -15.40 8.85
CA GLY A 76 -5.58 -14.11 9.42
C GLY A 76 -5.02 -13.11 8.39
N ALA A 77 -5.17 -11.82 8.66
CA ALA A 77 -4.63 -10.75 7.81
C ALA A 77 -3.15 -10.52 8.14
N ARG A 78 -2.26 -10.51 7.14
CA ARG A 78 -0.90 -9.98 7.35
C ARG A 78 -0.94 -8.47 7.21
N ILE A 79 -0.46 -7.77 8.22
CA ILE A 79 -0.45 -6.30 8.28
C ILE A 79 1.00 -5.84 8.37
N TYR A 80 1.34 -4.79 7.65
CA TYR A 80 2.64 -4.15 7.65
C TYR A 80 2.44 -2.69 8.05
N GLU A 81 2.92 -2.31 9.23
CA GLU A 81 3.02 -0.90 9.62
C GLU A 81 4.40 -0.40 9.22
N ILE A 82 4.44 0.64 8.39
CA ILE A 82 5.69 1.21 7.87
C ILE A 82 5.79 2.64 8.39
N GLU A 83 6.85 2.90 9.15
CA GLU A 83 7.24 4.23 9.63
C GLU A 83 8.53 4.63 8.92
N PHE A 84 8.61 5.88 8.46
CA PHE A 84 9.77 6.38 7.73
C PHE A 84 9.88 7.91 7.84
N ASP A 85 11.08 8.41 7.57
CA ASP A 85 11.36 9.82 7.35
C ASP A 85 11.68 10.06 5.88
N GLN A 86 11.33 11.23 5.35
CA GLN A 86 11.69 11.69 4.02
C GLN A 86 12.11 13.15 4.02
N TRP A 87 12.93 13.54 3.03
CA TRP A 87 13.51 14.86 2.97
C TRP A 87 13.68 15.40 1.54
N GLU A 88 13.80 16.73 1.47
CA GLU A 88 14.10 17.46 0.24
C GLU A 88 15.45 17.06 -0.35
N GLY A 89 15.51 16.84 -1.66
CA GLY A 89 16.73 16.43 -2.35
C GLY A 89 17.15 14.97 -2.12
N SER A 90 16.28 14.13 -1.56
CA SER A 90 16.49 12.67 -1.55
C SER A 90 16.52 12.11 -2.99
N ASP A 91 17.38 11.11 -3.21
CA ASP A 91 17.43 10.31 -4.44
C ASP A 91 16.34 9.22 -4.47
N ASP A 92 15.55 9.07 -3.40
CA ASP A 92 14.42 8.14 -3.35
C ASP A 92 13.29 8.62 -4.26
N GLN A 93 12.87 7.73 -5.17
CA GLN A 93 11.77 8.01 -6.09
C GLN A 93 10.45 8.22 -5.34
N TRP A 94 9.76 9.30 -5.72
CA TRP A 94 8.49 9.75 -5.16
C TRP A 94 7.49 10.09 -6.27
N GLY A 95 7.12 9.09 -7.06
CA GLY A 95 6.27 9.27 -8.24
C GLY A 95 6.60 8.32 -9.40
N ASP A 96 6.25 8.71 -10.62
CA ASP A 96 6.29 7.86 -11.82
C ASP A 96 7.66 7.79 -12.52
N THR A 97 8.47 8.85 -12.48
CA THR A 97 9.73 8.93 -13.24
C THR A 97 10.99 8.76 -12.41
N GLY A 98 10.97 9.11 -11.12
CA GLY A 98 12.16 9.15 -10.28
C GLY A 98 13.08 10.34 -10.60
N ASN A 99 12.61 11.34 -11.34
CA ASN A 99 13.41 12.48 -11.76
C ASN A 99 13.37 13.61 -10.73
N SER A 100 14.52 13.96 -10.14
CA SER A 100 14.66 15.06 -9.17
C SER A 100 14.60 16.47 -9.77
N GLY A 101 13.97 16.62 -10.95
CA GLY A 101 13.78 17.87 -11.66
C GLY A 101 12.67 18.74 -11.07
N THR A 102 12.02 19.53 -11.94
CA THR A 102 10.81 20.26 -11.53
C THR A 102 9.69 19.27 -11.21
N PRO A 103 9.08 19.31 -10.01
CA PRO A 103 7.98 18.42 -9.66
C PRO A 103 6.81 18.56 -10.64
N THR A 104 6.15 17.45 -10.93
CA THR A 104 4.92 17.38 -11.71
C THR A 104 3.75 16.98 -10.81
N GLN A 105 2.56 16.78 -11.39
CA GLN A 105 1.43 16.22 -10.64
C GLN A 105 1.68 14.75 -10.26
N THR A 106 2.53 14.06 -11.01
CA THR A 106 2.78 12.62 -10.91
C THR A 106 4.15 12.26 -10.30
N ASP A 107 5.05 13.25 -10.17
CA ASP A 107 6.40 13.09 -9.63
C ASP A 107 6.83 14.22 -8.69
N ALA A 108 7.31 13.83 -7.50
CA ALA A 108 7.87 14.71 -6.49
C ALA A 108 9.25 14.23 -5.99
N THR A 109 9.98 13.45 -6.78
CA THR A 109 11.32 12.99 -6.44
C THR A 109 12.23 14.18 -6.16
N GLY A 110 12.97 14.15 -5.05
CA GLY A 110 13.81 15.26 -4.59
C GLY A 110 13.07 16.57 -4.23
N ALA A 111 11.75 16.64 -4.37
CA ALA A 111 10.95 17.83 -4.10
C ALA A 111 10.86 18.16 -2.60
N ALA A 112 10.24 19.29 -2.28
CA ALA A 112 9.95 19.65 -0.90
C ALA A 112 9.03 18.60 -0.22
N PRO A 113 9.20 18.35 1.10
CA PRO A 113 8.44 17.37 1.87
C PRO A 113 6.91 17.40 1.67
N MET A 114 6.32 18.60 1.62
CA MET A 114 4.87 18.71 1.44
C MET A 114 4.43 18.27 0.05
N THR A 115 5.22 18.57 -0.99
CA THR A 115 4.95 18.14 -2.36
C THR A 115 5.06 16.62 -2.49
N GLN A 116 6.08 16.02 -1.86
CA GLN A 116 6.22 14.56 -1.78
C GLN A 116 4.98 13.90 -1.13
N LEU A 117 4.52 14.47 -0.01
CA LEU A 117 3.33 13.98 0.68
C LEU A 117 2.06 14.15 -0.17
N GLU A 118 1.88 15.31 -0.80
CA GLU A 118 0.72 15.59 -1.65
C GLU A 118 0.64 14.64 -2.84
N VAL A 119 1.75 14.38 -3.55
CA VAL A 119 1.77 13.40 -4.66
C VAL A 119 1.41 12.00 -4.17
N LEU A 120 2.00 11.53 -3.07
CA LEU A 120 1.62 10.24 -2.48
C LEU A 120 0.11 10.17 -2.17
N MET A 121 -0.43 11.21 -1.54
CA MET A 121 -1.84 11.23 -1.17
C MET A 121 -2.76 11.28 -2.39
N GLU A 122 -2.36 11.94 -3.48
CA GLU A 122 -3.14 11.99 -4.71
C GLU A 122 -3.20 10.62 -5.40
N TYR A 123 -2.06 9.92 -5.53
CA TYR A 123 -2.04 8.52 -5.99
C TYR A 123 -2.98 7.64 -5.17
N LEU A 124 -2.90 7.73 -3.84
CA LEU A 124 -3.74 6.91 -2.95
C LEU A 124 -5.23 7.31 -2.97
N ALA A 125 -5.55 8.56 -3.32
CA ALA A 125 -6.91 9.04 -3.42
C ALA A 125 -7.60 8.59 -4.72
N ILE A 126 -6.85 8.57 -5.82
CA ILE A 126 -7.32 8.24 -7.17
C ILE A 126 -7.29 6.74 -7.43
N ALA A 127 -6.25 6.04 -6.95
CA ALA A 127 -6.08 4.61 -7.21
C ALA A 127 -7.29 3.79 -6.74
N GLU A 128 -7.78 2.92 -7.62
CA GLU A 128 -8.86 1.97 -7.31
C GLU A 128 -8.26 0.70 -6.67
N ILE A 129 -7.58 0.85 -5.52
CA ILE A 129 -6.92 -0.26 -4.82
C ILE A 129 -7.97 -1.19 -4.20
N ASP A 130 -8.11 -2.38 -4.78
CA ASP A 130 -9.00 -3.43 -4.29
C ASP A 130 -8.39 -4.84 -4.46
N SER A 131 -9.17 -5.90 -4.21
CA SER A 131 -8.67 -7.28 -4.35
C SER A 131 -8.40 -7.74 -5.79
N ARG A 132 -8.85 -6.98 -6.80
CA ARG A 132 -8.65 -7.26 -8.23
C ARG A 132 -7.55 -6.38 -8.83
N SER A 133 -7.34 -5.20 -8.25
CA SER A 133 -6.31 -4.25 -8.63
C SER A 133 -5.53 -3.80 -7.38
N PRO A 134 -4.72 -4.70 -6.78
CA PRO A 134 -3.98 -4.39 -5.57
C PRO A 134 -2.82 -3.43 -5.85
N ALA A 135 -2.40 -2.67 -4.84
CA ALA A 135 -1.08 -2.02 -4.85
C ALA A 135 0.00 -3.08 -4.55
N THR A 136 1.25 -2.80 -4.91
CA THR A 136 2.37 -3.71 -4.63
C THR A 136 3.29 -3.14 -3.56
N LEU A 137 3.64 -3.95 -2.56
CA LEU A 137 4.66 -3.64 -1.57
C LEU A 137 5.90 -4.50 -1.79
N ARG A 138 7.05 -3.83 -1.91
CA ARG A 138 8.39 -4.44 -1.82
C ARG A 138 9.04 -4.06 -0.50
N CYS A 139 9.50 -5.02 0.29
CA CYS A 139 10.23 -4.74 1.52
C CYS A 139 11.03 -5.94 2.03
N GLY A 140 12.20 -5.72 2.65
CA GLY A 140 12.98 -6.79 3.26
C GLY A 140 13.34 -7.89 2.27
N GLU A 141 12.74 -9.07 2.42
CA GLU A 141 12.91 -10.22 1.51
C GLU A 141 11.75 -10.41 0.52
N HIS A 142 10.70 -9.58 0.60
CA HIS A 142 9.57 -9.55 -0.34
C HIS A 142 9.89 -8.62 -1.51
N HIS A 143 10.65 -9.13 -2.49
CA HIS A 143 10.98 -8.44 -3.75
C HIS A 143 11.57 -9.45 -4.74
N ALA A 144 11.63 -9.09 -6.03
CA ALA A 144 12.08 -9.99 -7.10
C ALA A 144 13.44 -10.68 -6.88
N ASN A 145 14.36 -10.10 -6.10
CA ASN A 145 15.68 -10.66 -5.81
C ASN A 145 15.83 -11.19 -4.36
N GLY A 146 14.73 -11.21 -3.62
CA GLY A 146 14.62 -11.68 -2.23
C GLY A 146 14.20 -13.13 -2.13
N LEU A 147 13.87 -13.56 -0.91
CA LEU A 147 13.38 -14.92 -0.63
C LEU A 147 11.90 -15.13 -0.96
N TYR A 148 11.11 -14.06 -0.98
CA TYR A 148 9.66 -14.12 -1.13
C TYR A 148 9.19 -13.24 -2.28
N ASP A 149 8.05 -13.61 -2.86
CA ASP A 149 7.35 -12.80 -3.84
C ASP A 149 6.97 -11.43 -3.23
N GLU A 150 6.76 -10.46 -4.12
CA GLU A 150 6.20 -9.15 -3.81
C GLU A 150 4.80 -9.31 -3.20
N LEU A 151 4.38 -8.32 -2.42
CA LEU A 151 3.13 -8.39 -1.67
C LEU A 151 2.05 -7.56 -2.35
N ASP A 152 0.96 -8.22 -2.73
CA ASP A 152 -0.29 -7.52 -3.04
C ASP A 152 -0.86 -6.95 -1.74
N VAL A 153 -1.13 -5.65 -1.72
CA VAL A 153 -1.58 -4.92 -0.53
C VAL A 153 -2.73 -3.96 -0.81
N ALA A 154 -3.55 -3.80 0.21
CA ALA A 154 -4.47 -2.68 0.38
C ALA A 154 -3.85 -1.66 1.33
N VAL A 155 -4.13 -0.38 1.11
CA VAL A 155 -3.67 0.72 1.96
C VAL A 155 -4.74 1.08 2.98
N GLU A 156 -4.36 1.13 4.26
CA GLU A 156 -5.22 1.53 5.37
C GLU A 156 -4.60 2.72 6.10
N GLY A 157 -5.35 3.82 6.22
CA GLY A 157 -4.97 4.98 7.03
C GLY A 157 -3.61 5.60 6.72
N PRO A 158 -3.30 5.96 5.46
CA PRO A 158 -2.04 6.64 5.15
C PRO A 158 -2.02 8.01 5.85
N GLN A 159 -0.93 8.33 6.51
CA GLN A 159 -0.75 9.61 7.20
C GLN A 159 0.68 10.13 7.07
N GLY A 160 0.80 11.44 6.98
CA GLY A 160 2.08 12.14 7.01
C GLY A 160 1.99 13.30 7.98
N THR A 161 3.05 13.51 8.75
CA THR A 161 3.17 14.64 9.67
C THR A 161 4.38 15.46 9.30
N ARG A 162 4.16 16.76 9.14
CA ARG A 162 5.20 17.76 9.00
C ARG A 162 4.86 18.96 9.89
N SER A 163 5.77 19.31 10.78
CA SER A 163 5.71 20.55 11.56
C SER A 163 6.43 21.66 10.80
N ALA A 164 6.00 22.91 10.99
CA ALA A 164 6.67 24.06 10.37
C ALA A 164 8.14 24.22 10.83
N GLU A 165 8.48 23.63 11.98
CA GLU A 165 9.83 23.63 12.56
C GLU A 165 10.73 22.49 12.03
N ASP A 166 10.17 21.50 11.32
CA ASP A 166 10.87 20.28 10.88
C ASP A 166 11.80 20.52 9.68
N GLY A 167 12.06 21.78 9.30
CA GLY A 167 12.97 22.12 8.21
C GLY A 167 12.60 21.43 6.89
N SER A 168 13.55 20.66 6.35
CA SER A 168 13.47 20.01 5.04
C SER A 168 13.09 18.52 5.10
N TRP A 169 12.51 18.03 6.21
CA TRP A 169 12.07 16.64 6.33
C TRP A 169 10.61 16.51 6.83
N TRP A 170 10.06 15.30 6.73
CA TRP A 170 8.76 14.90 7.28
C TRP A 170 8.79 13.41 7.66
N SER A 171 7.88 13.00 8.56
CA SER A 171 7.69 11.59 8.91
C SER A 171 6.36 11.07 8.40
N GLY A 172 6.39 9.86 7.82
CA GLY A 172 5.23 9.15 7.32
C GLY A 172 4.95 7.88 8.12
N ASN A 173 3.66 7.52 8.19
CA ASN A 173 3.22 6.21 8.64
C ASN A 173 2.15 5.71 7.68
N ILE A 174 2.31 4.48 7.21
CA ILE A 174 1.32 3.79 6.37
C ILE A 174 1.11 2.36 6.87
N THR A 175 -0.16 1.98 6.98
CA THR A 175 -0.55 0.60 7.29
C THR A 175 -0.98 -0.09 6.00
N LEU A 176 -0.42 -1.26 5.74
CA LEU A 176 -0.70 -2.06 4.55
C LEU A 176 -1.23 -3.42 4.96
N VAL A 177 -2.33 -3.84 4.34
CA VAL A 177 -2.95 -5.15 4.57
C VAL A 177 -2.68 -6.02 3.36
N SER A 178 -1.96 -7.12 3.55
CA SER A 178 -1.70 -8.07 2.47
C SER A 178 -2.98 -8.74 2.02
N LEU A 179 -3.20 -8.71 0.71
CA LEU A 179 -4.31 -9.36 0.04
C LEU A 179 -3.84 -10.76 -0.34
N GLN A 180 -4.22 -11.75 0.46
CA GLN A 180 -3.98 -13.14 0.06
C GLN A 180 -4.96 -13.48 -1.07
N SER A 181 -4.42 -13.87 -2.24
CA SER A 181 -5.25 -14.46 -3.29
C SER A 181 -5.85 -15.78 -2.77
N LEU A 182 -7.19 -15.85 -2.76
CA LEU A 182 -7.97 -17.04 -2.40
C LEU A 182 -7.66 -18.25 -3.30
N GLU A 183 -7.00 -18.04 -4.44
CA GLU A 183 -6.68 -19.10 -5.40
C GLU A 183 -5.75 -20.16 -4.82
N LYS A 184 -4.75 -19.78 -3.98
CA LYS A 184 -3.87 -20.75 -3.30
C LYS A 184 -4.60 -21.57 -2.23
N THR A 185 -5.62 -21.01 -1.58
CA THR A 185 -6.37 -21.71 -0.53
C THR A 185 -7.33 -22.77 -1.10
N ILE A 186 -7.91 -22.52 -2.28
CA ILE A 186 -8.83 -23.46 -2.96
C ILE A 186 -8.06 -24.67 -3.53
N ASP A 187 -6.84 -24.47 -4.04
CA ASP A 187 -6.04 -25.58 -4.59
C ASP A 187 -5.55 -26.54 -3.49
N GLY A 188 -5.20 -26.01 -2.31
CA GLY A 188 -4.85 -26.83 -1.14
C GLY A 188 -6.02 -27.68 -0.60
N ALA A 189 -7.24 -27.15 -0.64
CA ALA A 189 -8.45 -27.91 -0.27
C ALA A 189 -8.81 -28.99 -1.31
N SER A 190 -8.37 -28.82 -2.56
CA SER A 190 -8.64 -29.75 -3.67
C SER A 190 -7.62 -30.90 -3.73
N GLN A 191 -6.47 -30.80 -3.05
CA GLN A 191 -5.40 -31.82 -3.07
C GLN A 191 -5.54 -32.95 -2.01
N THR A 192 -6.66 -33.03 -1.28
CA THR A 192 -6.86 -34.09 -0.26
C THR A 192 -7.95 -35.08 -0.63
N ILE A 193 -8.02 -35.55 -1.89
CA ILE A 193 -8.62 -36.86 -2.23
C ILE A 193 -7.89 -37.46 -3.45
N SER A 194 -6.83 -38.23 -3.20
CA SER A 194 -6.33 -39.25 -4.13
C SER A 194 -5.60 -40.34 -3.37
#